data_AF-A0A3S4JWR1-F1
#
_entry.id   AF-A0A3S4JWR1-F1
#
_cell.length_a   1.000
_cell.length_b   1.000
_cell.length_c   1.000
_cell.angle_alpha   90.00
_cell.angle_beta   90.00
_cell.angle_gamma   90.00
#
_symmetry.space_group_name_H-M   'P 1'
#
loop_
_entity.id
_entity.type
_entity.pdbx_description
1 polymer ?
#
loop_
_entity_poly.entity_id
_entity_poly.type
_entity_poly.pdbx_seq_one_letter_code
_entity_poly.pdbx_strand_id
1 'polypeptide(L)' 'MNNDWLALPLVHLHWYDKEVRAGRKVGHLNLNDPDAGALRQALQQLAPLLSAEYQSGLAWAQQKLA' A
#
# COMPACT_ATOMS: atom_id res chain seq x y z
N MET A 1 13.07 5.78 9.17
CA MET A 1 12.21 5.28 8.07
C MET A 1 11.33 4.21 8.68
N ASN A 2 9.99 4.32 8.54
CA ASN A 2 9.09 3.28 9.06
C ASN A 2 9.01 2.14 8.03
N ASN A 3 9.34 0.92 8.45
CA ASN A 3 9.27 -0.28 7.63
C ASN A 3 8.18 -1.25 8.11
N ASP A 4 7.36 -0.87 9.10
CA ASP A 4 6.32 -1.73 9.68
C ASP A 4 5.27 -2.15 8.65
N TRP A 5 5.10 -1.36 7.57
CA TRP A 5 4.23 -1.71 6.45
C TRP A 5 4.67 -2.96 5.69
N LEU A 6 5.95 -3.35 5.77
CA LEU A 6 6.46 -4.61 5.21
C LEU A 6 6.03 -5.84 6.02
N ALA A 7 5.62 -5.65 7.27
CA ALA A 7 5.19 -6.75 8.14
C ALA A 7 3.70 -7.12 7.92
N LEU A 8 2.95 -6.33 7.14
CA LEU A 8 1.55 -6.64 6.85
C LEU A 8 1.46 -7.86 5.91
N PRO A 9 0.64 -8.87 6.24
CA PRO A 9 0.69 -10.18 5.59
C PRO A 9 0.32 -10.16 4.11
N LEU A 10 -0.55 -9.22 3.71
CA LEU A 10 -0.99 -9.09 2.32
C LEU A 10 -0.14 -8.12 1.50
N VAL A 11 0.90 -7.51 2.08
CA VAL A 11 1.75 -6.56 1.37
C VAL A 11 2.87 -7.30 0.64
N HIS A 12 2.84 -7.23 -0.70
CA HIS A 12 3.91 -7.73 -1.54
C HIS A 12 4.67 -6.58 -2.20
N LEU A 13 5.92 -6.36 -1.78
CA LEU A 13 6.78 -5.33 -2.33
C LEU A 13 7.40 -5.76 -3.68
N HIS A 14 7.25 -4.92 -4.69
CA HIS A 14 8.05 -4.95 -5.90
C HIS A 14 8.90 -3.69 -5.98
N TRP A 15 10.19 -3.81 -5.65
CA TRP A 15 11.16 -2.73 -5.72
C TRP A 15 11.92 -2.75 -7.04
N TYR A 16 12.08 -1.59 -7.69
CA TYR A 16 12.74 -1.49 -9.01
C TYR A 16 14.24 -1.28 -8.95
N ASP A 17 14.82 -1.19 -7.75
CA ASP A 17 16.24 -0.87 -7.54
C ASP A 17 16.68 0.41 -8.28
N LYS A 18 15.83 1.44 -8.21
CA LYS A 18 16.07 2.76 -8.80
C LYS A 18 16.40 3.76 -7.71
N GLU A 19 17.34 4.66 -8.02
CA GLU A 19 17.58 5.84 -7.18
C GLU A 19 16.30 6.66 -6.98
N VAL A 20 16.01 6.99 -5.71
CA VAL A 20 14.83 7.74 -5.30
C VAL A 20 14.97 9.21 -5.69
N ARG A 21 14.05 9.69 -6.52
CA ARG A 21 13.96 11.10 -6.97
C ARG A 21 12.49 11.53 -7.02
N ALA A 22 12.22 12.82 -6.81
CA ALA A 22 10.86 13.36 -6.82
C ALA A 22 10.10 12.97 -8.11
N GLY A 23 8.87 12.45 -7.97
CA GLY A 23 8.02 12.01 -9.08
C GLY A 23 8.45 10.71 -9.78
N ARG A 24 9.58 10.09 -9.40
CA ARG A 24 10.06 8.85 -10.03
C ARG A 24 9.36 7.63 -9.42
N LYS A 25 8.85 6.74 -10.28
CA LYS A 25 8.36 5.43 -9.84
C LYS A 25 9.53 4.53 -9.42
N VAL A 26 9.58 4.17 -8.14
CA VAL A 26 10.64 3.34 -7.53
C VAL A 26 10.20 1.91 -7.18
N GLY A 27 8.90 1.66 -7.17
CA GLY A 27 8.33 0.34 -6.91
C GLY A 27 6.82 0.39 -6.88
N HIS A 28 6.21 -0.69 -6.38
CA HIS A 28 4.79 -0.77 -6.05
C HIS A 28 4.54 -1.84 -4.98
N LEU A 29 3.37 -1.76 -4.36
CA LEU A 29 2.84 -2.79 -3.46
C LEU A 29 1.66 -3.48 -4.13
N ASN A 30 1.64 -4.80 -4.10
CA ASN A 30 0.47 -5.58 -4.49
C ASN A 30 -0.19 -6.15 -3.23
N LEU A 31 -1.52 -6.06 -3.17
CA LEU A 31 -2.36 -6.71 -2.16
C LEU A 31 -3.36 -7.58 -2.92
N ASN A 32 -3.48 -8.85 -2.53
CA ASN A 32 -4.36 -9.81 -3.19
C ASN A 32 -4.95 -10.78 -2.16
N ASP A 33 -6.26 -10.90 -2.14
CA ASP A 33 -7.01 -11.84 -1.31
C ASP A 33 -8.38 -12.08 -1.97
N PRO A 34 -8.92 -13.31 -1.97
CA PRO A 34 -10.28 -13.57 -2.47
C PRO A 34 -11.37 -12.86 -1.65
N ASP A 35 -11.11 -12.50 -0.41
CA ASP A 35 -12.04 -11.76 0.44
C ASP A 35 -11.81 -10.24 0.33
N ALA A 36 -12.81 -9.54 -0.22
CA ALA A 36 -12.82 -8.08 -0.29
C ALA A 36 -12.77 -7.42 1.10
N GLY A 37 -13.31 -8.08 2.14
CA GLY A 37 -13.23 -7.65 3.53
C GLY A 37 -11.78 -7.66 4.03
N ALA A 38 -11.05 -8.75 3.79
CA ALA A 38 -9.62 -8.86 4.11
C ALA A 38 -8.78 -7.80 3.39
N LEU A 39 -9.02 -7.55 2.10
CA LEU A 39 -8.35 -6.47 1.36
C LEU A 39 -8.63 -5.09 1.95
N ARG A 40 -9.89 -4.82 2.32
CA ARG A 40 -10.29 -3.55 2.94
C ARG A 40 -9.60 -3.34 4.28
N GLN A 41 -9.54 -4.38 5.12
CA GLN A 41 -8.84 -4.34 6.40
C GLN A 41 -7.34 -4.12 6.22
N ALA A 42 -6.71 -4.79 5.27
CA ALA A 42 -5.29 -4.59 4.97
C ALA A 42 -5.00 -3.16 4.50
N LEU A 43 -5.85 -2.58 3.65
CA LEU A 43 -5.73 -1.17 3.25
C LEU A 43 -5.91 -0.21 4.43
N GLN A 44 -6.80 -0.52 5.39
CA GLN A 44 -6.99 0.28 6.61
C GLN A 44 -5.77 0.21 7.54
N GLN A 45 -5.15 -0.97 7.67
CA GLN A 45 -3.93 -1.17 8.44
C GLN A 45 -2.71 -0.52 7.78
N LEU A 46 -2.65 -0.51 6.43
CA LEU A 46 -1.57 0.10 5.67
C LEU A 46 -1.61 1.64 5.71
N ALA A 47 -2.81 2.23 5.72
CA ALA A 47 -2.99 3.68 5.68
C ALA A 47 -2.16 4.48 6.71
N PRO A 48 -2.21 4.19 8.03
CA PRO A 48 -1.42 4.96 9.00
C PRO A 48 0.10 4.76 8.88
N LEU A 49 0.56 3.76 8.11
CA LEU A 49 1.98 3.43 7.95
C LEU A 49 2.64 4.13 6.74
N LEU A 50 1.84 4.74 5.85
CA LEU A 50 2.30 5.46 4.67
C LEU A 50 2.14 6.98 4.83
N SER A 51 2.92 7.76 4.09
CA SER A 51 2.85 9.22 4.12
C SER A 51 1.52 9.76 3.58
N ALA A 52 1.24 11.04 3.88
CA ALA A 52 -0.02 11.69 3.55
C ALA A 52 -0.35 11.68 2.04
N GLU A 53 0.67 11.64 1.17
CA GLU A 53 0.51 11.63 -0.29
C GLU A 53 -0.22 10.37 -0.82
N TYR A 54 -0.20 9.26 -0.07
CA TYR A 54 -0.84 8.00 -0.48
C TYR A 54 -2.29 7.86 0.00
N GLN A 55 -2.74 8.71 0.93
CA GLN A 55 -4.02 8.54 1.63
C GLN A 55 -5.22 8.65 0.70
N SER A 56 -5.18 9.55 -0.30
CA SER A 56 -6.26 9.69 -1.26
C SER A 56 -6.42 8.45 -2.14
N GLY A 57 -5.32 7.84 -2.59
CA GLY A 57 -5.32 6.61 -3.37
C GLY A 57 -5.81 5.41 -2.56
N LEU A 58 -5.40 5.30 -1.30
CA LEU A 58 -5.87 4.26 -0.39
C LEU A 58 -7.37 4.39 -0.08
N ALA A 59 -7.85 5.60 0.21
CA ALA A 59 -9.28 5.84 0.45
C ALA A 59 -10.12 5.48 -0.79
N TRP A 60 -9.66 5.83 -1.98
CA TRP A 60 -10.30 5.43 -3.23
C TRP A 60 -10.34 3.90 -3.39
N ALA A 61 -9.24 3.20 -3.11
CA ALA A 61 -9.18 1.74 -3.20
C ALA A 61 -10.15 1.06 -2.21
N GLN A 62 -10.21 1.55 -0.97
CA GLN A 62 -11.14 1.07 0.05
C GLN A 62 -12.61 1.24 -0.38
N GLN A 63 -12.96 2.37 -1.03
CA GLN A 63 -14.31 2.61 -1.56
C GLN A 63 -14.70 1.67 -2.71
N LYS A 64 -13.72 1.16 -3.48
CA LYS A 64 -13.98 0.20 -4.57
C LYS A 64 -14.22 -1.22 -4.10
N LEU A 65 -13.83 -1.53 -2.87
CA LEU A 65 -14.06 -2.82 -2.23
C LEU A 65 -15.35 -2.84 -1.39
N ALA A 66 -16.15 -1.77 -1.42
CA ALA A 66 -17.40 -1.61 -0.67
C ALA A 66 -18.58 -2.35 -1.33
#